data_AF-A0A958XBW2-F1
#
_entry.id   AF-A0A958XBW2-F1
#
_cell.length_a   1.000
_cell.length_b   1.000
_cell.length_c   1.000
_cell.angle_alpha   90.00
_cell.angle_beta   90.00
_cell.angle_gamma   90.00
#
_symmetry.space_group_name_H-M   'P 1'
#
loop_
_entity.id
_entity.type
_entity.pdbx_description
1 polymer ?
#
loop_
_entity_poly.entity_id
_entity_poly.type
_entity_poly.pdbx_seq_one_letter_code
_entity_poly.pdbx_strand_id
1 'polypeptide(L)'
;MLRQNTKTASVLFMGPALVREVEMEVVFGTPSKNCAGAGVCMLTNRFTNGHTVSCPHAPAIVHFPPGGNRELVFRFRKRYLTERILSGYFSSEFFVVEEAFRLPLQMVRRLGLPVRSIRPGRYVLEEYTREWRLYFPF
;
A
#
# COMPACT_ATOMS: atom_id res chain seq x y z
N MET A 1 -40.78 24.76 -41.23
CA MET A 1 -41.04 23.68 -40.25
C MET A 1 -39.92 22.65 -40.42
N LEU A 2 -38.95 22.58 -39.49
CA LEU A 2 -38.81 21.54 -38.43
C LEU A 2 -38.42 20.16 -39.04
N ARG A 3 -37.33 19.45 -38.70
CA ARG A 3 -36.39 19.44 -37.57
C ARG A 3 -35.06 18.84 -38.05
N GLN A 4 -33.92 19.45 -37.70
CA GLN A 4 -32.62 18.78 -37.76
C GLN A 4 -32.43 17.98 -36.46
N ASN A 5 -32.12 16.70 -36.60
CA ASN A 5 -31.99 15.75 -35.50
C ASN A 5 -30.52 15.77 -35.03
N THR A 6 -30.22 16.52 -33.96
CA THR A 6 -28.89 16.57 -33.35
C THR A 6 -28.64 15.27 -32.57
N LYS A 7 -27.85 14.36 -33.14
CA LYS A 7 -27.23 13.27 -32.40
C LYS A 7 -26.16 13.84 -31.49
N THR A 8 -26.47 13.95 -30.20
CA THR A 8 -25.52 14.24 -29.14
C THR A 8 -24.54 13.08 -29.05
N ALA A 9 -23.36 13.23 -29.64
CA ALA A 9 -22.23 12.34 -29.40
C ALA A 9 -21.74 12.59 -27.97
N SER A 10 -22.11 11.70 -27.04
CA SER A 10 -21.51 11.66 -25.71
C SER A 10 -20.01 11.42 -25.88
N VAL A 11 -19.22 12.47 -25.65
CA VAL A 11 -17.78 12.37 -25.52
C VAL A 11 -17.49 11.54 -24.28
N LEU A 12 -17.21 10.25 -24.48
CA LEU A 12 -16.66 9.40 -23.44
C LEU A 12 -15.26 9.94 -23.12
N PHE A 13 -15.16 10.69 -22.02
CA PHE A 13 -13.88 11.01 -21.39
C PHE A 13 -13.25 9.69 -20.91
N MET A 14 -12.49 9.04 -21.80
CA MET A 14 -11.56 7.99 -21.42
C MET A 14 -10.35 8.66 -20.77
N GLY A 15 -10.51 9.08 -19.51
CA GLY A 15 -9.36 9.35 -18.65
C GLY A 15 -8.48 8.11 -18.57
N PRO A 16 -7.16 8.25 -18.36
CA PRO A 16 -6.29 7.09 -18.22
C PRO A 16 -6.80 6.19 -17.09
N ALA A 17 -6.99 4.90 -17.40
CA ALA A 17 -7.43 3.92 -16.40
C ALA A 17 -6.49 3.96 -15.19
N LEU A 18 -7.01 4.30 -14.02
CA LEU A 18 -6.21 4.36 -12.80
C LEU A 18 -5.66 2.97 -12.51
N VAL A 19 -4.33 2.90 -12.38
CA VAL A 19 -3.66 1.71 -11.84
C VAL A 19 -4.16 1.54 -10.41
N ARG A 20 -4.72 0.37 -10.08
CA ARG A 20 -5.31 0.11 -8.75
C ARG A 20 -4.41 -0.66 -7.81
N GLU A 21 -3.30 -1.17 -8.32
CA GLU A 21 -2.33 -1.94 -7.56
C GLU A 21 -0.92 -1.57 -7.99
N VAL A 22 -0.01 -1.48 -7.03
CA VAL A 22 1.42 -1.28 -7.27
C VAL A 22 2.22 -2.20 -6.37
N GLU A 23 3.28 -2.80 -6.91
CA GLU A 23 4.24 -3.55 -6.10
C GLU A 23 5.24 -2.59 -5.48
N MET A 24 5.42 -2.70 -4.16
CA MET A 24 6.36 -1.91 -3.37
C MET A 24 7.18 -2.84 -2.48
N GLU A 25 8.35 -2.39 -2.09
CA GLU A 25 9.10 -2.97 -0.98
C GLU A 25 8.73 -2.24 0.31
N VAL A 26 8.36 -2.99 1.34
CA VAL A 26 8.07 -2.48 2.67
C VAL A 26 9.26 -2.77 3.56
N VAL A 27 9.91 -1.73 4.04
CA VAL A 27 10.94 -1.85 5.09
C VAL A 27 10.24 -1.65 6.43
N PHE A 28 10.33 -2.64 7.30
CA PHE A 28 9.68 -2.63 8.59
C PHE A 28 10.50 -1.86 9.64
N GLY A 29 9.81 -1.26 10.62
CA GLY A 29 10.43 -0.50 11.70
C GLY A 29 9.85 0.90 11.89
N THR A 30 10.52 1.71 12.71
CA THR A 30 10.14 3.10 12.99
C THR A 30 11.16 4.07 12.35
N PRO A 31 10.73 5.04 11.50
CA PRO A 31 11.64 5.94 10.79
C PRO A 31 12.60 6.71 11.70
N SER A 32 12.11 7.34 12.76
CA SER A 32 12.92 8.15 13.70
C SER A 32 13.92 7.34 14.52
N LYS A 33 13.83 6.01 14.50
CA LYS A 33 14.67 5.09 15.29
C LYS A 33 15.60 4.24 14.41
N ASN A 34 15.98 4.72 13.22
CA ASN A 34 16.78 3.97 12.25
C ASN A 34 16.17 2.58 11.95
N CYS A 35 14.86 2.54 11.74
CA CYS A 35 14.06 1.33 11.53
C CYS A 35 14.07 0.31 12.69
N ALA A 36 14.51 0.68 13.89
CA ALA A 36 14.24 -0.09 15.09
C ALA A 36 12.79 0.17 15.56
N GLY A 37 12.08 -0.86 16.03
CA GLY A 37 10.70 -0.76 16.53
C GLY A 37 9.66 -1.39 15.62
N ALA A 38 8.38 -1.07 15.87
CA ALA A 38 7.24 -1.62 15.15
C ALA A 38 6.63 -0.62 14.14
N GLY A 39 6.35 -1.11 12.94
CA GLY A 39 5.66 -0.34 11.90
C GLY A 39 6.29 -0.47 10.54
N VAL A 40 6.10 0.58 9.74
CA VAL A 40 6.72 0.73 8.42
C VAL A 40 7.74 1.87 8.51
N CYS A 41 9.00 1.54 8.31
CA CYS A 41 10.09 2.51 8.28
C CYS A 41 10.09 3.28 6.97
N MET A 42 9.93 2.59 5.85
CA MET A 42 9.80 3.21 4.54
C MET A 42 9.15 2.30 3.51
N LEU A 43 8.63 2.92 2.45
CA LEU A 43 8.18 2.26 1.24
C LEU A 43 9.05 2.69 0.08
N THR A 44 9.47 1.73 -0.73
CA THR A 44 10.29 2.00 -1.92
C THR A 44 9.88 1.08 -3.07
N ASN A 45 10.39 1.34 -4.26
CA ASN A 45 10.37 0.36 -5.32
C ASN A 45 11.14 -0.89 -4.87
N ARG A 46 10.80 -2.06 -5.45
CA ARG A 46 11.52 -3.31 -5.18
C ARG A 46 13.01 -3.13 -5.28
N PHE A 47 13.73 -3.65 -4.29
CA PHE A 47 15.19 -3.71 -4.36
C PHE A 47 15.58 -4.59 -5.55
N THR A 48 16.44 -4.06 -6.42
CA THR A 48 17.05 -4.84 -7.48
C THR A 48 18.14 -5.73 -6.90
N ASN A 49 18.46 -6.82 -7.59
CA ASN A 49 19.53 -7.74 -7.20
C ASN A 49 20.84 -6.95 -6.97
N GLY A 50 21.33 -6.92 -5.72
CA GLY A 50 22.54 -6.20 -5.33
C GLY A 50 22.33 -5.13 -4.24
N HIS A 51 21.11 -4.67 -4.00
CA HIS A 51 20.82 -3.81 -2.84
C HIS A 51 20.55 -4.65 -1.60
N THR A 52 21.47 -4.62 -0.63
CA THR A 52 21.28 -5.23 0.68
C THR A 52 20.86 -4.16 1.68
N VAL A 53 19.61 -4.19 2.12
CA VAL A 53 19.16 -3.42 3.29
C VAL A 53 19.21 -4.34 4.49
N SER A 54 19.85 -3.89 5.58
CA SER A 54 19.97 -4.67 6.81
C SER A 54 18.66 -4.78 7.60
N CYS A 55 17.77 -3.80 7.40
CA CYS A 55 16.47 -3.74 8.05
C CYS A 55 15.55 -4.82 7.47
N PRO A 56 14.69 -5.45 8.29
CA PRO A 56 13.71 -6.41 7.79
C PRO A 56 12.83 -5.76 6.72
N HIS A 57 12.65 -6.42 5.59
CA HIS A 57 11.82 -5.91 4.50
C HIS A 57 11.14 -7.04 3.74
N ALA A 58 10.01 -6.75 3.12
CA ALA A 58 9.33 -7.68 2.24
C ALA A 58 8.54 -6.95 1.13
N PRO A 59 8.38 -7.58 -0.04
CA PRO A 59 7.54 -7.04 -1.08
C PRO A 59 6.06 -7.14 -0.72
N ALA A 60 5.32 -6.07 -0.97
CA ALA A 60 3.87 -6.01 -0.84
C ALA A 60 3.22 -5.54 -2.14
N ILE A 61 2.01 -6.03 -2.40
CA ILE A 61 1.11 -5.44 -3.38
C ILE A 61 0.24 -4.44 -2.62
N VAL A 62 0.35 -3.17 -2.95
CA VAL A 62 -0.45 -2.09 -2.37
C VAL A 62 -1.62 -1.82 -3.29
N HIS A 63 -2.83 -2.01 -2.78
CA HIS A 63 -4.08 -1.87 -3.51
C HIS A 63 -4.92 -0.73 -2.92
N PHE A 64 -5.54 0.07 -3.79
CA PHE A 64 -6.59 1.00 -3.42
C PHE A 64 -7.93 0.56 -4.04
N PRO A 65 -8.84 -0.04 -3.26
CA PRO A 65 -10.10 -0.55 -3.76
C PRO A 65 -11.01 0.53 -4.35
N PRO A 66 -11.74 0.22 -5.44
CA PRO A 66 -12.81 1.09 -5.91
C PRO A 66 -13.96 1.14 -4.89
N GLY A 67 -14.73 2.22 -4.88
CA GLY A 67 -15.97 2.30 -4.10
C GLY A 67 -15.91 3.20 -2.87
N GLY A 68 -14.82 3.93 -2.64
CA GLY A 68 -14.81 5.06 -1.71
C GLY A 68 -14.54 4.71 -0.24
N ASN A 69 -14.16 3.47 0.09
CA ASN A 69 -13.89 3.05 1.47
C ASN A 69 -12.61 3.65 2.10
N ARG A 70 -11.90 4.55 1.41
CA ARG A 70 -10.70 5.29 1.88
C ARG A 70 -9.71 4.42 2.67
N GLU A 71 -9.44 3.24 2.15
CA GLU A 71 -8.61 2.25 2.81
C GLU A 71 -7.56 1.72 1.82
N LEU A 72 -6.31 1.66 2.26
CA LEU A 72 -5.21 1.07 1.53
C LEU A 72 -5.01 -0.36 2.04
N VAL A 73 -4.94 -1.32 1.12
CA VAL A 73 -4.73 -2.72 1.47
C VAL A 73 -3.33 -3.14 1.03
N PHE A 74 -2.52 -3.60 1.98
CA PHE A 74 -1.19 -4.11 1.74
C PHE A 74 -1.24 -5.63 1.81
N ARG A 75 -0.91 -6.28 0.69
CA ARG A 75 -0.94 -7.74 0.57
C ARG A 75 0.48 -8.28 0.53
N PHE A 76 0.83 -9.09 1.53
CA PHE A 76 2.13 -9.74 1.65
C PHE A 76 2.01 -11.23 1.36
N ARG A 77 2.64 -11.72 0.29
CA ARG A 77 2.63 -13.17 0.02
C ARG A 77 3.51 -13.88 1.05
N LYS A 78 2.99 -14.93 1.70
CA LYS A 78 3.69 -15.64 2.79
C LYS A 78 5.07 -16.17 2.37
N ARG A 79 5.23 -16.59 1.11
CA ARG A 79 6.51 -17.06 0.56
C ARG A 79 7.65 -16.03 0.59
N TYR A 80 7.35 -14.75 0.78
CA TYR A 80 8.32 -13.66 0.86
C TYR A 80 8.53 -13.14 2.29
N LEU A 81 7.86 -13.72 3.29
CA LEU A 81 7.99 -13.35 4.68
C LEU A 81 8.90 -14.36 5.39
N THR A 82 10.01 -13.87 5.93
CA THR A 82 10.91 -14.69 6.75
C THR A 82 10.32 -14.90 8.13
N GLU A 83 10.76 -15.92 8.86
CA GLU A 83 10.34 -16.18 10.25
C GLU A 83 10.59 -14.97 11.16
N ARG A 84 11.69 -14.24 10.93
CA ARG A 84 12.00 -12.99 11.65
C ARG A 84 10.94 -11.92 11.42
N ILE A 85 10.45 -11.77 10.18
CA ILE A 85 9.39 -10.81 9.87
C ILE A 85 8.07 -11.26 10.48
N LEU A 86 7.73 -12.55 10.34
CA LEU A 86 6.48 -13.10 10.87
C LEU A 86 6.39 -12.93 12.39
N SER A 87 7.41 -13.34 13.12
CA SER A 87 7.45 -13.22 14.59
C SER A 87 7.49 -11.77 15.07
N GLY A 88 8.18 -10.88 14.35
CA GLY A 88 8.32 -9.47 14.74
C GLY A 88 7.12 -8.58 14.40
N TYR A 89 6.42 -8.85 13.30
CA TYR A 89 5.43 -7.91 12.75
C TYR A 89 4.06 -8.52 12.44
N PHE A 90 3.96 -9.84 12.33
CA PHE A 90 2.73 -10.56 11.96
C PHE A 90 2.30 -11.59 13.01
N SER A 91 2.77 -11.44 14.26
CA SER A 91 2.51 -12.36 15.36
C SER A 91 1.24 -12.07 16.16
N SER A 92 0.49 -11.03 15.79
CA SER A 92 -0.76 -10.64 16.44
C SER A 92 -1.82 -10.26 15.42
N GLU A 93 -3.07 -10.14 15.85
CA GLU A 93 -4.19 -9.68 15.01
C GLU A 93 -4.06 -8.22 14.55
N PHE A 94 -3.10 -7.47 15.12
CA PHE A 94 -2.84 -6.09 14.79
C PHE A 94 -1.40 -5.86 14.33
N PHE A 95 -1.26 -5.03 13.32
CA PHE A 95 0.01 -4.43 12.95
C PHE A 95 0.14 -3.05 13.62
N VAL A 96 1.20 -2.87 14.39
CA VAL A 96 1.44 -1.62 15.12
C VAL A 96 2.31 -0.70 14.28
N VAL A 97 1.87 0.54 14.07
CA VAL A 97 2.64 1.63 13.50
C VAL A 97 2.93 2.64 14.60
N GLU A 98 4.17 2.69 15.08
CA GLU A 98 4.58 3.63 16.14
C GLU A 98 4.62 5.09 15.68
N GLU A 99 5.01 5.31 14.42
CA GLU A 99 5.21 6.63 13.84
C GLU A 99 4.58 6.72 12.44
N ALA A 100 4.07 7.90 12.10
CA ALA A 100 3.54 8.14 10.77
C ALA A 100 4.61 7.89 9.70
N PHE A 101 4.27 7.12 8.67
CA PHE A 101 5.16 6.89 7.53
C PHE A 101 4.62 7.56 6.26
N ARG A 102 5.53 7.96 5.38
CA ARG A 102 5.20 8.65 4.13
C ARG A 102 4.95 7.66 3.01
N LEU A 103 3.93 7.93 2.22
CA LEU A 103 3.64 7.22 0.98
C LEU A 103 4.49 7.81 -0.15
N PRO A 104 5.18 7.00 -0.97
CA PRO A 104 5.98 7.50 -2.08
C PRO A 104 5.12 8.30 -3.05
N LEU A 105 5.60 9.46 -3.49
CA LEU A 105 4.82 10.38 -4.33
C LEU A 105 4.35 9.72 -5.64
N GLN A 106 5.17 8.83 -6.20
CA GLN A 106 4.80 8.04 -7.38
C GLN A 106 3.58 7.15 -7.10
N MET A 107 3.54 6.49 -5.94
CA MET A 107 2.42 5.64 -5.53
C MET A 107 1.16 6.47 -5.32
N VAL A 108 1.26 7.59 -4.60
CA VAL A 108 0.15 8.53 -4.37
C VAL A 108 -0.47 8.98 -5.70
N ARG A 109 0.36 9.36 -6.67
CA ARG A 109 -0.10 9.79 -8.00
C ARG A 109 -0.71 8.65 -8.80
N ARG A 110 -0.07 7.47 -8.85
CA ARG A 110 -0.53 6.32 -9.64
C ARG A 110 -1.86 5.76 -9.15
N LEU A 111 -2.03 5.69 -7.83
CA LEU A 111 -3.25 5.17 -7.19
C LEU A 111 -4.31 6.25 -6.96
N GLY A 112 -4.02 7.53 -7.23
CA GLY A 112 -4.96 8.65 -7.00
C GLY A 112 -5.31 8.84 -5.52
N LEU A 113 -4.35 8.65 -4.62
CA LEU A 113 -4.61 8.69 -3.17
C LEU A 113 -4.83 10.13 -2.69
N PRO A 114 -5.83 10.38 -1.82
CA PRO A 114 -6.07 11.70 -1.24
C PRO A 114 -5.12 12.01 -0.07
N VAL A 115 -4.28 11.06 0.34
CA VAL A 115 -3.34 11.18 1.46
C VAL A 115 -1.90 10.91 1.02
N ARG A 116 -0.95 11.43 1.80
CA ARG A 116 0.50 11.30 1.54
C ARG A 116 1.24 10.57 2.66
N SER A 117 0.54 10.18 3.72
CA SER A 117 1.11 9.50 4.88
C SER A 117 0.03 8.70 5.58
N ILE A 118 0.44 7.63 6.24
CA ILE A 118 -0.40 6.87 7.17
C ILE A 118 -0.02 7.29 8.59
N ARG A 119 -1.03 7.42 9.46
CA ARG A 119 -0.83 7.88 10.84
C ARG A 119 -0.27 6.75 11.72
N PRO A 120 0.27 7.06 12.91
CA PRO A 120 0.48 6.05 13.94
C PRO A 120 -0.84 5.38 14.34
N GLY A 121 -0.79 4.11 14.71
CA GLY A 121 -1.98 3.38 15.11
C GLY A 121 -1.82 1.87 15.16
N ARG A 122 -2.92 1.19 15.46
CA ARG A 122 -3.05 -0.26 15.38
C ARG A 122 -3.97 -0.57 14.22
N TYR A 123 -3.48 -1.37 13.29
CA TYR A 123 -4.15 -1.65 12.02
C TYR A 123 -4.50 -3.11 11.95
N VAL A 124 -5.67 -3.42 11.38
CA VAL A 124 -6.16 -4.79 11.27
C VAL A 124 -5.22 -5.58 10.38
N LEU A 125 -4.80 -6.74 10.87
CA LEU A 125 -3.98 -7.69 10.15
C LEU A 125 -4.73 -9.02 10.04
N GLU A 126 -5.05 -9.42 8.82
CA GLU A 126 -5.77 -10.67 8.55
C GLU A 126 -4.86 -11.70 7.89
N GLU A 127 -4.94 -12.93 8.38
CA GLU A 127 -4.25 -14.07 7.78
C GLU A 127 -5.14 -14.77 6.75
N TYR A 128 -4.63 -14.95 5.55
CA TYR A 128 -5.23 -15.79 4.51
C TYR A 128 -4.30 -16.97 4.18
N THR A 129 -4.78 -17.95 3.43
CA THR A 129 -4.01 -19.17 3.11
C THR A 129 -2.65 -18.87 2.48
N ARG A 130 -2.54 -17.87 1.60
CA ARG A 130 -1.32 -17.56 0.83
C ARG A 130 -0.71 -16.20 1.12
N GLU A 131 -1.40 -15.35 1.87
CA GLU A 131 -1.01 -13.97 2.08
C GLU A 131 -1.49 -13.46 3.44
N TRP A 132 -0.83 -12.40 3.90
CA TRP A 132 -1.33 -11.54 4.96
C TRP A 132 -1.88 -10.27 4.33
N ARG A 133 -2.95 -9.72 4.92
CA ARG A 133 -3.54 -8.45 4.50
C ARG A 133 -3.54 -7.46 5.64
N LEU A 134 -3.01 -6.29 5.37
CA LEU A 134 -2.95 -5.18 6.29
C LEU A 134 -3.77 -4.01 5.75
N TYR A 135 -4.67 -3.49 6.58
CA TYR A 135 -5.67 -2.50 6.20
C TYR A 135 -5.39 -1.15 6.86
N PHE A 136 -5.20 -0.12 6.04
CA PHE A 136 -4.90 1.24 6.47
C PHE A 136 -6.03 2.20 6.07
N PRO A 137 -7.00 2.49 6.98
CA PRO A 137 -7.98 3.55 6.75
C PRO A 137 -7.33 4.95 6.86
N PHE A 138 -7.77 5.91 6.04
CA PHE A 138 -7.20 7.27 5.99
C PHE A 138 -8.15 8.42 5.59
#